data_AF-A0A9D4Y6T8-F1
#
_entry.id   AF-A0A9D4Y6T8-F1
#
_cell.length_a   1.000
_cell.length_b   1.000
_cell.length_c   1.000
_cell.angle_alpha   90.00
_cell.angle_beta   90.00
_cell.angle_gamma   90.00
#
_symmetry.space_group_name_H-M   'P 1'
#
loop_
_entity.id
_entity.type
_entity.pdbx_description
1 polymer ?
#
loop_
_entity_poly.entity_id
_entity_poly.type
_entity_poly.pdbx_seq_one_letter_code
_entity_poly.pdbx_strand_id
1 'polypeptide(L)'
;LALVPLEPPRSSVSIAGGPTLSNGHSTGSGFNLYQGSSVSSSLTTIDDNYDIYRGERGGLAGLQNLGNTCFMNSALQCLVHTPPLVEFFLQDYNDEINRDNPLGMSGELALAFGDLLRKLWSSGRTAIAPRAFKGKLARFAPQFSGYNQHDSQELLAFLLDGLHEDLNRVKQKPYIEMKDSDNRPDEEVAY
;
A
#
# COMPACT_ATOMS: atom_id res chain seq x y z
N LEU A 1 -52.93 29.64 -25.49
CA LEU A 1 -52.28 30.58 -24.55
C LEU A 1 -51.19 29.80 -23.82
N ALA A 2 -49.95 29.89 -24.31
CA ALA A 2 -48.79 29.18 -23.77
C ALA A 2 -47.84 30.18 -23.11
N LEU A 3 -47.34 29.85 -21.92
CA LEU A 3 -46.44 30.67 -21.10
C LEU A 3 -44.99 30.46 -21.53
N VAL A 4 -44.26 31.55 -21.75
CA VAL A 4 -42.81 31.60 -22.07
C VAL A 4 -42.03 31.86 -20.76
N PRO A 5 -40.93 31.15 -20.47
CA PRO A 5 -40.04 31.50 -19.36
C PRO A 5 -39.03 32.59 -19.77
N LEU A 6 -38.85 33.61 -18.92
CA LEU A 6 -37.87 34.70 -19.06
C LEU A 6 -36.56 34.35 -18.32
N GLU A 7 -35.41 34.43 -18.99
CA GLU A 7 -34.07 34.32 -18.37
C GLU A 7 -33.58 35.67 -17.81
N PRO A 8 -32.80 35.69 -16.70
CA PRO A 8 -32.19 36.90 -16.15
C PRO A 8 -30.87 37.30 -16.85
N PRO A 9 -30.48 38.59 -16.82
CA PRO A 9 -29.38 39.14 -17.63
C PRO A 9 -27.99 38.82 -17.07
N ARG A 10 -27.03 38.58 -17.98
CA ARG A 10 -25.59 38.45 -17.70
C ARG A 10 -24.92 39.82 -17.60
N SER A 11 -24.11 40.04 -16.57
CA SER A 11 -23.19 41.17 -16.47
C SER A 11 -21.74 40.72 -16.73
N SER A 12 -21.05 41.51 -17.54
CA SER A 12 -19.70 41.34 -18.07
C SER A 12 -18.76 42.35 -17.41
N VAL A 13 -17.64 41.88 -16.83
CA VAL A 13 -16.46 42.72 -16.59
C VAL A 13 -15.20 41.88 -16.86
N SER A 14 -14.43 42.32 -17.86
CA SER A 14 -13.11 41.81 -18.26
C SER A 14 -12.01 42.71 -17.68
N ILE A 15 -10.87 42.14 -17.25
CA ILE A 15 -9.65 42.91 -16.97
C ILE A 15 -8.43 42.20 -17.57
N ALA A 16 -7.75 42.94 -18.46
CA ALA A 16 -6.34 42.86 -18.91
C ALA A 16 -5.86 41.51 -19.50
N GLY A 17 -5.36 41.41 -20.72
CA GLY A 17 -4.61 42.38 -21.52
C GLY A 17 -3.41 41.64 -22.12
N GLY A 18 -3.65 40.78 -23.12
CA GLY A 18 -2.60 40.04 -23.81
C GLY A 18 -2.37 40.62 -25.21
N PRO A 19 -1.12 40.87 -25.64
CA PRO A 19 -0.85 41.09 -27.04
C PRO A 19 -0.90 39.74 -27.77
N THR A 20 -1.60 39.73 -28.91
CA THR A 20 -1.53 38.64 -29.89
C THR A 20 -0.60 39.10 -31.01
N LEU A 21 0.43 38.32 -31.33
CA LEU A 21 1.09 38.29 -32.65
C LEU A 21 1.80 36.95 -32.86
N SER A 22 2.00 36.65 -34.13
CA SER A 22 2.22 35.36 -34.79
C SER A 22 3.69 34.96 -35.01
N ASN A 23 3.86 33.71 -35.47
CA ASN A 23 4.94 33.12 -36.29
C ASN A 23 6.43 33.23 -35.86
N GLY A 24 7.05 32.05 -35.68
CA GLY A 24 8.41 31.78 -36.18
C GLY A 24 9.44 31.19 -35.20
N HIS A 25 10.09 30.11 -35.68
CA HIS A 25 11.49 29.69 -35.52
C HIS A 25 12.19 29.54 -34.12
N SER A 26 12.57 28.28 -33.86
CA SER A 26 13.86 27.75 -33.34
C SER A 26 14.58 28.33 -32.10
N THR A 27 15.14 27.36 -31.35
CA THR A 27 16.30 27.39 -30.43
C THR A 27 16.09 27.79 -28.95
N GLY A 28 16.24 26.78 -28.07
CA GLY A 28 17.14 26.76 -26.93
C GLY A 28 16.88 27.65 -25.70
N SER A 29 17.24 27.09 -24.53
CA SER A 29 17.31 27.71 -23.19
C SER A 29 15.97 27.72 -22.46
N GLY A 30 15.83 27.30 -21.21
CA GLY A 30 16.75 27.27 -20.08
C GLY A 30 15.93 27.72 -18.89
N PHE A 31 15.48 26.79 -18.04
CA PHE A 31 14.66 27.13 -16.88
C PHE A 31 15.59 27.54 -15.73
N ASN A 32 15.70 28.84 -15.48
CA ASN A 32 16.41 29.38 -14.32
C ASN A 32 15.63 29.07 -13.04
N LEU A 33 16.20 28.19 -12.23
CA LEU A 33 15.82 27.94 -10.85
C LEU A 33 16.35 29.10 -10.00
N TYR A 34 15.45 29.77 -9.27
CA TYR A 34 15.84 30.78 -8.30
C TYR A 34 16.66 30.13 -7.17
N GLN A 35 17.91 30.56 -7.07
CA GLN A 35 18.84 30.25 -5.99
C GLN A 35 18.52 31.14 -4.78
N GLY A 36 18.13 30.51 -3.67
CA GLY A 36 17.93 31.13 -2.37
C GLY A 36 18.60 30.29 -1.28
N SER A 37 19.49 30.94 -0.55
CA SER A 37 20.56 30.36 0.28
C SER A 37 20.11 29.61 1.53
N SER A 38 21.00 28.71 1.96
CA SER A 38 20.97 27.84 3.13
C SER A 38 20.63 28.54 4.46
N VAL A 39 19.65 27.99 5.18
CA VAL A 39 19.53 28.14 6.63
C VAL A 39 19.91 26.81 7.29
N SER A 40 21.10 26.78 7.89
CA SER A 40 21.48 25.72 8.82
C SER A 40 20.77 25.99 10.14
N SER A 41 19.91 25.08 10.58
CA SER A 41 19.43 25.05 11.96
C SER A 41 19.77 23.68 12.53
N SER A 42 20.95 23.61 13.12
CA SER A 42 21.35 22.56 14.03
C SER A 42 20.65 22.80 15.37
N LEU A 43 19.66 21.96 15.69
CA LEU A 43 19.28 21.69 17.07
C LEU A 43 19.24 20.17 17.26
N THR A 44 20.34 19.63 17.74
CA THR A 44 20.50 18.24 18.18
C THR A 44 19.80 18.03 19.51
N THR A 45 18.84 17.10 19.63
CA THR A 45 18.82 16.11 20.74
C THR A 45 17.78 14.99 20.52
N ILE A 46 18.28 13.75 20.60
CA ILE A 46 17.62 12.47 20.91
C ILE A 46 16.68 11.85 19.84
N ASP A 47 17.27 11.16 18.86
CA ASP A 47 16.96 9.75 18.49
C ASP A 47 17.89 9.30 17.33
N ASP A 48 19.19 9.14 17.63
CA ASP A 48 20.24 8.81 16.65
C ASP A 48 20.26 7.33 16.25
N ASN A 49 19.10 6.71 15.98
CA ASN A 49 19.04 5.35 15.40
C ASN A 49 18.08 5.21 14.22
N TYR A 50 17.36 6.27 13.82
CA TYR A 50 16.46 6.27 12.66
C TYR A 50 17.07 6.88 11.38
N ASP A 51 18.28 7.45 11.46
CA ASP A 51 18.87 8.26 10.38
C ASP A 51 19.75 7.47 9.38
N ILE A 52 19.91 6.15 9.53
CA ILE A 52 20.65 5.29 8.59
C ILE A 52 19.90 5.00 7.27
N TYR A 53 18.65 5.42 7.13
CA TYR A 53 17.85 5.23 5.90
C TYR A 53 17.79 6.48 4.98
N ARG A 54 18.67 7.47 5.18
CA ARG A 54 18.60 8.77 4.48
C ARG A 54 19.55 8.95 3.29
N GLY A 55 20.18 7.89 2.80
CA GLY A 55 20.88 7.87 1.50
C GLY A 55 20.12 6.96 0.54
N GLU A 56 19.39 7.53 -0.41
CA GLU A 56 18.44 6.86 -1.33
C GLU A 56 17.25 6.15 -0.65
N ARG A 57 16.27 6.95 -0.18
CA ARG A 57 15.02 6.45 0.41
C ARG A 57 14.24 5.58 -0.61
N GLY A 58 14.37 4.26 -0.49
CA GLY A 58 13.52 3.28 -1.18
C GLY A 58 12.04 3.44 -0.82
N GLY A 59 11.17 2.69 -1.51
CA GLY A 59 9.73 2.65 -1.21
C GLY A 59 8.91 3.74 -1.91
N LEU A 60 9.53 4.65 -2.66
CA LEU A 60 8.83 5.69 -3.44
C LEU A 60 8.16 5.17 -4.73
N ALA A 61 8.20 3.87 -4.97
CA ALA A 61 7.63 3.22 -6.13
C ALA A 61 6.10 3.05 -5.98
N GLY A 62 5.37 3.49 -7.01
CA GLY A 62 3.93 3.23 -7.11
C GLY A 62 3.61 1.78 -7.53
N LEU A 63 2.35 1.37 -7.34
CA LEU A 63 1.84 0.11 -7.86
C LEU A 63 0.89 0.36 -9.03
N GLN A 64 1.11 -0.33 -10.15
CA GLN A 64 0.21 -0.25 -11.30
C GLN A 64 -1.12 -0.93 -10.99
N ASN A 65 -2.23 -0.32 -11.40
CA ASN A 65 -3.55 -0.94 -11.29
C ASN A 65 -3.70 -2.02 -12.39
N LEU A 66 -4.16 -3.21 -12.02
CA LEU A 66 -4.30 -4.36 -12.91
C LEU A 66 -5.78 -4.65 -13.25
N GLY A 67 -6.66 -3.66 -13.11
CA GLY A 67 -8.10 -3.75 -13.29
C GLY A 67 -8.82 -3.85 -11.95
N ASN A 68 -9.38 -2.72 -11.48
CA ASN A 68 -10.03 -2.59 -10.17
C ASN A 68 -9.20 -3.05 -8.96
N THR A 69 -7.86 -3.06 -9.07
CA THR A 69 -6.98 -3.50 -7.97
C THR A 69 -6.48 -2.38 -7.08
N CYS A 70 -7.16 -1.21 -7.05
CA CYS A 70 -6.74 -0.09 -6.21
C CYS A 70 -6.84 -0.40 -4.71
N PHE A 71 -7.83 -1.22 -4.30
CA PHE A 71 -7.95 -1.72 -2.93
C PHE A 71 -6.72 -2.54 -2.49
N MET A 72 -6.14 -3.30 -3.43
CA MET A 72 -4.92 -4.07 -3.20
C MET A 72 -3.70 -3.17 -3.14
N ASN A 73 -3.62 -2.21 -4.06
CA ASN A 73 -2.52 -1.26 -4.08
C ASN A 73 -2.47 -0.42 -2.79
N SER A 74 -3.62 0.04 -2.28
CA SER A 74 -3.66 0.81 -1.02
C SER A 74 -3.23 -0.04 0.18
N ALA A 75 -3.78 -1.26 0.33
CA ALA A 75 -3.40 -2.16 1.42
C ALA A 75 -1.90 -2.50 1.40
N LEU A 76 -1.36 -2.84 0.22
CA LEU A 76 0.06 -3.14 0.05
C LEU A 76 0.95 -1.95 0.37
N GLN A 77 0.59 -0.75 -0.09
CA GLN A 77 1.38 0.46 0.20
C GLN A 77 1.42 0.77 1.70
N CYS A 78 0.35 0.52 2.44
CA CYS A 78 0.36 0.65 3.91
C CYS A 78 1.31 -0.37 4.56
N LEU A 79 1.25 -1.64 4.15
CA LEU A 79 2.09 -2.70 4.72
C LEU A 79 3.58 -2.48 4.43
N VAL A 80 3.94 -2.20 3.17
CA VAL A 80 5.34 -2.01 2.74
C VAL A 80 5.96 -0.70 3.22
N HIS A 81 5.22 0.13 3.96
CA HIS A 81 5.71 1.32 4.65
C HIS A 81 5.60 1.21 6.17
N THR A 82 5.32 0.01 6.69
CA THR A 82 5.33 -0.28 8.13
C THR A 82 6.76 -0.67 8.54
N PRO A 83 7.52 0.17 9.27
CA PRO A 83 8.97 -0.02 9.42
C PRO A 83 9.40 -1.39 9.97
N PRO A 84 8.79 -1.93 11.05
CA PRO A 84 9.19 -3.25 11.56
C PRO A 84 8.99 -4.38 10.53
N LEU A 85 7.94 -4.28 9.71
CA LEU A 85 7.65 -5.26 8.67
C LEU A 85 8.67 -5.18 7.53
N VAL A 86 9.02 -3.95 7.13
CA VAL A 86 10.02 -3.69 6.09
C VAL A 86 11.37 -4.23 6.52
N GLU A 87 11.83 -3.88 7.73
CA GLU A 87 13.11 -4.31 8.28
C GLU A 87 13.24 -5.83 8.29
N PHE A 88 12.16 -6.53 8.66
CA PHE A 88 12.10 -7.99 8.62
C PHE A 88 12.23 -8.55 7.18
N PHE A 89 11.44 -8.05 6.23
CA PHE A 89 11.41 -8.59 4.86
C PHE A 89 12.61 -8.17 3.99
N LEU A 90 13.36 -7.14 4.38
CA LEU A 90 14.62 -6.76 3.76
C LEU A 90 15.80 -7.65 4.20
N GLN A 91 15.68 -8.30 5.36
CA GLN A 91 16.64 -9.31 5.82
C GLN A 91 16.33 -10.68 5.20
N ASP A 92 17.17 -11.67 5.51
CA ASP A 92 16.89 -13.06 5.15
C ASP A 92 15.92 -13.69 6.15
N TYR A 93 14.67 -13.88 5.73
CA TYR A 93 13.60 -14.49 6.54
C TYR A 93 13.29 -15.93 6.12
N ASN A 94 14.08 -16.55 5.22
CA ASN A 94 13.75 -17.88 4.69
C ASN A 94 13.62 -18.96 5.77
N ASP A 95 14.42 -18.85 6.84
CA ASP A 95 14.41 -19.79 7.97
C ASP A 95 13.21 -19.58 8.91
N GLU A 96 12.54 -18.43 8.83
CA GLU A 96 11.34 -18.11 9.62
C GLU A 96 10.06 -18.69 8.98
N ILE A 97 10.13 -19.13 7.73
CA ILE A 97 8.98 -19.63 6.98
C ILE A 97 8.51 -20.98 7.56
N ASN A 98 7.22 -21.06 7.85
CA ASN A 98 6.53 -22.26 8.27
C ASN A 98 5.82 -22.97 7.12
N ARG A 99 6.57 -23.79 6.37
CA ARG A 99 6.01 -24.55 5.23
C ARG A 99 5.03 -25.65 5.63
N ASP A 100 5.14 -26.14 6.87
CA ASP A 100 4.37 -27.28 7.36
C ASP A 100 3.11 -26.86 8.14
N ASN A 101 2.85 -25.55 8.27
CA ASN A 101 1.66 -25.07 8.97
C ASN A 101 0.39 -25.42 8.16
N PRO A 102 -0.53 -26.25 8.69
CA PRO A 102 -1.76 -26.58 7.99
C PRO A 102 -2.70 -25.39 7.77
N LEU A 103 -2.52 -24.30 8.54
CA LEU A 103 -3.28 -23.05 8.40
C LEU A 103 -2.55 -22.02 7.51
N GLY A 104 -1.30 -22.31 7.12
CA GLY A 104 -0.51 -21.46 6.25
C GLY A 104 -0.75 -21.76 4.77
N MET A 105 0.02 -21.07 3.93
CA MET A 105 0.00 -21.18 2.47
C MET A 105 1.34 -21.74 1.97
N SER A 106 1.92 -22.66 2.76
CA SER A 106 3.24 -23.26 2.56
C SER A 106 4.38 -22.24 2.41
N GLY A 107 4.23 -21.05 2.98
CA GLY A 107 5.19 -19.95 2.85
C GLY A 107 5.10 -19.18 1.53
N GLU A 108 4.24 -19.58 0.60
CA GLU A 108 4.17 -18.98 -0.74
C GLU A 108 3.69 -17.53 -0.70
N LEU A 109 2.81 -17.17 0.26
CA LEU A 109 2.31 -15.80 0.38
C LEU A 109 3.39 -14.89 0.96
N ALA A 110 4.09 -15.33 2.01
CA ALA A 110 5.21 -14.59 2.61
C ALA A 110 6.34 -14.34 1.60
N LEU A 111 6.72 -15.36 0.82
CA LEU A 111 7.73 -15.21 -0.24
C LEU A 111 7.30 -14.20 -1.32
N ALA A 112 6.05 -14.30 -1.79
CA ALA A 112 5.54 -13.39 -2.82
C ALA A 112 5.44 -11.94 -2.31
N PHE A 113 5.05 -11.75 -1.04
CA PHE A 113 5.00 -10.44 -0.41
C PHE A 113 6.40 -9.85 -0.25
N GLY A 114 7.36 -10.60 0.30
CA GLY A 114 8.73 -10.11 0.49
C GLY A 114 9.44 -9.81 -0.83
N ASP A 115 9.20 -10.60 -1.89
CA ASP A 115 9.70 -10.29 -3.24
C ASP A 115 9.12 -8.98 -3.79
N LEU A 116 7.83 -8.72 -3.56
CA LEU A 116 7.21 -7.46 -3.97
C LEU A 116 7.77 -6.28 -3.17
N LEU A 117 7.92 -6.44 -1.86
CA LEU A 117 8.47 -5.43 -0.96
C LEU A 117 9.90 -5.05 -1.39
N ARG A 118 10.79 -6.04 -1.57
CA ARG A 118 12.16 -5.79 -2.04
C ARG A 118 12.19 -5.05 -3.38
N LYS A 119 11.29 -5.39 -4.31
CA LYS A 119 11.17 -4.68 -5.59
C LYS A 119 10.74 -3.23 -5.38
N LEU A 120 9.72 -2.96 -4.54
CA LEU A 120 9.27 -1.60 -4.23
C LEU A 120 10.37 -0.75 -3.59
N TRP A 121 11.18 -1.37 -2.72
CA TRP A 121 12.27 -0.69 -2.02
C TRP A 121 13.54 -0.49 -2.86
N SER A 122 13.71 -1.24 -3.97
CA SER A 122 14.85 -1.09 -4.89
C SER A 122 14.55 -0.39 -6.22
N SER A 123 13.27 -0.15 -6.55
CA SER A 123 12.86 0.40 -7.87
C SER A 123 12.93 1.92 -7.99
N GLY A 124 13.39 2.62 -6.95
CA GLY A 124 13.39 4.09 -6.89
C GLY A 124 11.97 4.65 -7.00
N ARG A 125 11.66 5.33 -8.11
CA ARG A 125 10.34 5.95 -8.39
C ARG A 125 9.57 5.28 -9.53
N THR A 126 10.05 4.13 -10.03
CA THR A 126 9.40 3.44 -11.14
C THR A 126 8.21 2.63 -10.64
N ALA A 127 7.05 2.78 -11.28
CA ALA A 127 5.85 2.04 -10.90
C ALA A 127 5.95 0.54 -11.25
N ILE A 128 5.56 -0.32 -10.31
CA ILE A 128 5.68 -1.78 -10.40
C ILE A 128 4.31 -2.42 -10.62
N ALA A 129 4.23 -3.38 -11.54
CA ALA A 129 3.04 -4.22 -11.71
C ALA A 129 3.09 -5.43 -10.76
N PRO A 130 2.20 -5.55 -9.75
CA PRO A 130 2.22 -6.64 -8.78
C PRO A 130 1.60 -7.95 -9.34
N ARG A 131 1.91 -8.33 -10.59
CA ARG A 131 1.28 -9.48 -11.27
C ARG A 131 1.54 -10.81 -10.59
N ALA A 132 2.79 -11.05 -10.19
CA ALA A 132 3.18 -12.28 -9.50
C ALA A 132 2.45 -12.41 -8.15
N PHE A 133 2.39 -11.31 -7.39
CA PHE A 133 1.66 -11.25 -6.13
C PHE A 133 0.16 -11.46 -6.33
N LYS A 134 -0.47 -10.75 -7.29
CA LYS A 134 -1.91 -10.94 -7.62
C LYS A 134 -2.21 -12.40 -7.97
N GLY A 135 -1.32 -13.08 -8.70
CA GLY A 135 -1.48 -14.50 -9.05
C GLY A 135 -1.48 -15.42 -7.81
N LYS A 136 -0.58 -15.18 -6.85
CA LYS A 136 -0.54 -15.94 -5.58
C LYS A 136 -1.74 -15.62 -4.70
N LEU A 137 -2.09 -14.35 -4.56
CA LEU A 137 -3.26 -13.90 -3.82
C LEU A 137 -4.55 -14.57 -4.37
N ALA A 138 -4.74 -14.55 -5.68
CA ALA A 138 -5.91 -15.16 -6.33
C ALA A 138 -6.02 -16.68 -6.12
N ARG A 139 -4.89 -17.37 -5.90
CA ARG A 139 -4.86 -18.81 -5.61
C ARG A 139 -5.36 -19.11 -4.19
N PHE A 140 -4.96 -18.31 -3.21
CA PHE A 140 -5.27 -18.54 -1.79
C PHE A 140 -6.56 -17.85 -1.33
N ALA A 141 -6.93 -16.76 -1.99
CA ALA A 141 -8.16 -16.02 -1.76
C ALA A 141 -8.89 -15.81 -3.11
N PRO A 142 -9.62 -16.84 -3.60
CA PRO A 142 -10.32 -16.80 -4.89
C PRO A 142 -11.30 -15.64 -5.03
N GLN A 143 -11.82 -15.08 -3.93
CA GLN A 143 -12.66 -13.89 -3.96
C GLN A 143 -11.96 -12.69 -4.61
N PHE A 144 -10.63 -12.58 -4.49
CA PHE A 144 -9.83 -11.51 -5.09
C PHE A 144 -9.29 -11.85 -6.51
N SER A 145 -9.68 -13.00 -7.08
CA SER A 145 -9.17 -13.45 -8.39
C SER A 145 -9.67 -12.61 -9.57
N GLY A 146 -10.87 -12.06 -9.43
CA GLY A 146 -11.55 -11.29 -10.46
C GLY A 146 -10.97 -9.89 -10.71
N TYR A 147 -11.80 -9.08 -11.35
CA TYR A 147 -11.56 -7.65 -11.60
C TYR A 147 -12.69 -6.81 -11.01
N ASN A 148 -13.33 -7.31 -9.93
CA ASN A 148 -14.32 -6.55 -9.18
C ASN A 148 -13.63 -5.61 -8.20
N GLN A 149 -14.35 -4.60 -7.74
CA GLN A 149 -13.90 -3.81 -6.60
C GLN A 149 -14.11 -4.60 -5.32
N HIS A 150 -13.19 -4.43 -4.36
CA HIS A 150 -13.21 -5.08 -3.05
C HIS A 150 -12.89 -4.06 -1.96
N ASP A 151 -13.15 -4.44 -0.72
CA ASP A 151 -12.72 -3.67 0.44
C ASP A 151 -11.23 -3.92 0.72
N SER A 152 -10.44 -2.85 0.89
CA SER A 152 -9.04 -2.95 1.28
C SER A 152 -8.84 -3.55 2.67
N GLN A 153 -9.81 -3.36 3.58
CA GLN A 153 -9.75 -3.92 4.93
C GLN A 153 -9.89 -5.45 4.90
N GLU A 154 -10.78 -5.98 4.06
CA GLU A 154 -10.95 -7.43 3.90
C GLU A 154 -9.65 -8.07 3.42
N LEU A 155 -9.02 -7.45 2.41
CA LEU A 155 -7.71 -7.89 1.94
C LEU A 155 -6.64 -7.77 3.03
N LEU A 156 -6.61 -6.67 3.77
CA LEU A 156 -5.62 -6.46 4.83
C LEU A 156 -5.72 -7.54 5.91
N ALA A 157 -6.93 -7.89 6.33
CA ALA A 157 -7.16 -8.97 7.29
C ALA A 157 -6.62 -10.31 6.75
N PHE A 158 -6.94 -10.64 5.49
CA PHE A 158 -6.43 -11.84 4.84
C PHE A 158 -4.89 -11.86 4.76
N LEU A 159 -4.27 -10.74 4.39
CA LEU A 159 -2.81 -10.65 4.27
C LEU A 159 -2.12 -10.79 5.62
N LEU A 160 -2.63 -10.13 6.67
CA LEU A 160 -2.03 -10.21 8.00
C LEU A 160 -2.15 -11.63 8.57
N ASP A 161 -3.31 -12.27 8.41
CA ASP A 161 -3.52 -13.66 8.84
C ASP A 161 -2.64 -14.63 8.05
N GLY A 162 -2.62 -14.53 6.73
CA GLY A 162 -1.80 -15.38 5.86
C GLY A 162 -0.30 -15.21 6.11
N LEU A 163 0.19 -13.98 6.29
CA LEU A 163 1.59 -13.73 6.64
C LEU A 163 1.93 -14.25 8.05
N HIS A 164 1.00 -14.11 9.00
CA HIS A 164 1.17 -14.65 10.35
C HIS A 164 1.29 -16.18 10.32
N GLU A 165 0.39 -16.88 9.61
CA GLU A 165 0.44 -18.34 9.54
C GLU A 165 1.64 -18.85 8.73
N ASP A 166 2.03 -18.17 7.64
CA ASP A 166 3.24 -18.50 6.87
C ASP A 166 4.55 -18.27 7.65
N LEU A 167 4.57 -17.37 8.63
CA LEU A 167 5.74 -17.04 9.46
C LEU A 167 5.60 -17.52 10.91
N ASN A 168 4.63 -18.39 11.17
CA ASN A 168 4.33 -18.83 12.53
C ASN A 168 5.50 -19.68 13.08
N ARG A 169 6.15 -19.19 14.13
CA ARG A 169 7.26 -19.89 14.81
C ARG A 169 6.78 -21.07 15.64
N VAL A 170 5.50 -21.08 16.03
CA VAL A 170 4.89 -22.18 16.79
C VAL A 170 4.50 -23.29 15.81
N LYS A 171 5.36 -24.32 15.70
CA LYS A 171 5.14 -25.46 14.79
C LYS A 171 4.09 -26.46 15.28
N GLN A 172 3.91 -26.55 16.60
CA GLN A 172 2.87 -27.35 17.23
C GLN A 172 2.05 -26.43 18.12
N LYS A 173 0.81 -26.12 17.70
CA LYS A 173 -0.12 -25.36 18.55
C LYS A 173 -0.51 -26.28 19.72
N PRO A 174 -0.19 -25.94 20.98
CA PRO A 174 -0.62 -26.73 22.11
C PRO A 174 -2.15 -26.76 22.11
N TYR A 175 -2.73 -27.95 22.26
CA TYR A 175 -4.16 -28.11 22.42
C TYR A 175 -4.58 -27.37 23.70
N ILE A 176 -5.36 -26.31 23.54
CA ILE A 176 -6.02 -25.61 24.64
C ILE A 176 -7.45 -26.12 24.62
N GLU A 177 -7.82 -26.95 25.60
CA GLU A 177 -9.23 -27.21 25.86
C GLU A 177 -9.88 -25.85 26.11
N MET A 178 -10.83 -25.48 25.25
CA MET A 178 -11.76 -24.42 25.61
C MET A 178 -12.44 -24.93 26.87
N LYS A 179 -12.33 -24.18 27.97
CA LYS A 179 -13.03 -24.50 29.20
C LYS A 179 -14.51 -24.32 28.90
N ASP A 180 -15.14 -25.39 28.42
CA ASP A 180 -16.58 -25.44 28.18
C ASP A 180 -17.25 -25.21 29.53
N SER A 181 -17.68 -23.97 29.71
CA SER A 181 -18.77 -23.53 30.58
C SER A 181 -18.88 -24.22 31.94
N ASP A 182 -17.83 -24.35 32.75
CA ASP A 182 -17.91 -24.79 34.17
C ASP A 182 -18.99 -25.86 34.48
N ASN A 183 -19.18 -26.84 33.60
CA ASN A 183 -20.21 -27.87 33.71
C ASN A 183 -21.66 -27.36 33.90
N ARG A 184 -21.99 -26.14 33.43
CA ARG A 184 -23.35 -25.59 33.48
C ARG A 184 -24.21 -26.18 32.37
N PRO A 185 -25.40 -26.71 32.68
CA PRO A 185 -26.32 -27.19 31.66
C PRO A 185 -26.76 -26.04 30.74
N ASP A 186 -26.92 -26.32 29.45
CA ASP A 186 -27.30 -25.34 28.41
C ASP A 186 -28.56 -24.53 28.76
N GLU A 187 -29.43 -25.08 29.61
CA GLU A 187 -30.64 -24.43 30.11
C GLU A 187 -30.38 -23.17 30.95
N GLU A 188 -29.22 -23.03 31.60
CA GLU A 188 -28.85 -21.84 32.39
C GLU A 188 -28.25 -20.71 31.55
N VAL A 189 -27.72 -21.01 30.35
CA VAL A 189 -27.03 -20.03 29.49
C VAL A 189 -27.99 -19.36 28.52
N ALA A 190 -29.17 -19.96 28.30
CA ALA A 190 -30.17 -19.50 27.34
C ALA A 190 -31.18 -18.47 27.88
N TYR A 191 -30.99 -17.95 29.10
CA TYR A 191 -31.89 -16.98 29.74
C TYR A 191 -31.25 -15.61 30.01
#